data_AF-A0AA95SE07-F1
#
_entry.id   AF-A0AA95SE07-F1
#
_cell.length_a   1.000
_cell.length_b   1.000
_cell.length_c   1.000
_cell.angle_alpha   90.00
_cell.angle_beta   90.00
_cell.angle_gamma   90.00
#
_symmetry.space_group_name_H-M   'P 1'
#
loop_
_entity.id
_entity.type
_entity.pdbx_description
1 polymer ?
#
loop_
_entity_poly.entity_id
_entity_poly.type
_entity_poly.pdbx_seq_one_letter_code
_entity_poly.pdbx_strand_id
1 'polypeptide(L)'
;MKSKIHRCNCRKVWSIQNRKTKITATSILLTGEWYTELKPERRCDPKGFVTTKRSHEIIFNPPRDYIENFIRVEKLIYDKKNVNFNIKNGKYLLFAEDGKCYILEKGTNA
;
A
#
# COMPACT_ATOMS: atom_id res chain seq x y z
N MET A 1 13.85 -3.17 7.14
CA MET A 1 13.63 -4.52 6.57
C MET A 1 12.42 -4.43 5.67
N LYS A 2 12.50 -4.96 4.46
CA LYS A 2 11.44 -4.74 3.46
C LYS A 2 10.14 -5.47 3.81
N SER A 3 9.04 -4.75 3.75
CA SER A 3 7.69 -5.27 3.95
C SER A 3 6.93 -5.29 2.62
N LYS A 4 6.19 -6.36 2.37
CA LYS A 4 5.29 -6.53 1.22
C LYS A 4 3.85 -6.44 1.71
N ILE A 5 3.07 -5.58 1.08
CA ILE A 5 1.65 -5.38 1.41
C ILE A 5 0.79 -5.93 0.28
N HIS A 6 -0.23 -6.72 0.62
CA HIS A 6 -1.21 -7.26 -0.34
C HIS A 6 -2.58 -7.44 0.31
N ARG A 7 -3.64 -7.44 -0.51
CA ARG A 7 -5.02 -7.68 -0.05
C ARG A 7 -5.30 -9.18 0.04
N CYS A 8 -5.90 -9.66 1.13
CA CYS A 8 -6.67 -10.91 1.14
C CYS A 8 -8.13 -10.57 0.93
N ASN A 9 -8.61 -10.78 -0.30
CA ASN A 9 -10.01 -10.56 -0.67
C ASN A 9 -10.96 -11.49 0.12
N CYS A 10 -10.48 -12.69 0.44
CA CYS A 10 -11.14 -13.68 1.30
C CYS A 10 -11.67 -13.12 2.62
N ARG A 11 -10.80 -12.45 3.36
CA ARG A 11 -11.07 -11.95 4.72
C ARG A 11 -11.34 -10.46 4.73
N LYS A 12 -11.29 -9.79 3.57
CA LYS A 12 -11.38 -8.34 3.44
C LYS A 12 -10.40 -7.60 4.38
N VAL A 13 -9.16 -8.12 4.51
CA VAL A 13 -8.06 -7.48 5.26
C VAL A 13 -6.81 -7.33 4.41
N TRP A 14 -5.94 -6.40 4.80
CA TRP A 14 -4.60 -6.26 4.26
C TRP A 14 -3.61 -7.10 5.04
N SER A 15 -2.66 -7.71 4.33
CA SER A 15 -1.63 -8.58 4.87
C SER A 15 -0.27 -7.94 4.61
N ILE A 16 0.50 -7.75 5.68
CA ILE A 16 1.83 -7.18 5.67
C ILE A 16 2.80 -8.29 6.05
N GLN A 17 3.70 -8.62 5.13
CA GLN A 17 4.66 -9.70 5.31
C GLN A 17 6.08 -9.17 5.12
N ASN A 18 6.94 -9.43 6.10
CA ASN A 18 8.38 -9.29 5.96
C ASN A 18 9.04 -10.65 6.30
N ARG A 19 10.37 -10.70 6.41
CA ARG A 19 11.10 -11.95 6.70
C ARG A 19 10.77 -12.55 8.08
N LYS A 20 10.41 -11.73 9.08
CA LYS A 20 10.24 -12.15 10.48
C LYS A 20 8.78 -12.20 10.92
N THR A 21 7.91 -11.40 10.32
CA THR A 21 6.54 -11.18 10.80
C THR A 21 5.53 -11.17 9.66
N LYS A 22 4.31 -11.59 10.01
CA LYS A 22 3.11 -11.49 9.19
C LYS A 22 2.01 -10.88 10.05
N ILE A 23 1.52 -9.72 9.63
CA ILE A 23 0.51 -8.93 10.35
C ILE A 23 -0.67 -8.71 9.42
N THR A 24 -1.90 -8.66 9.95
CA THR A 24 -3.10 -8.28 9.21
C THR A 24 -3.74 -7.04 9.79
N ALA A 25 -4.31 -6.19 8.94
CA ALA A 25 -4.94 -4.92 9.31
C ALA A 25 -6.15 -4.62 8.41
N THR A 26 -7.15 -3.89 8.90
CA THR A 26 -8.31 -3.45 8.10
C THR A 26 -7.92 -2.32 7.15
N SER A 27 -7.03 -1.44 7.62
CA SER A 27 -6.41 -0.36 6.85
C SER A 27 -4.93 -0.21 7.19
N ILE A 28 -4.15 0.35 6.26
CA ILE A 28 -2.73 0.64 6.45
C ILE A 28 -2.43 2.02 5.87
N LEU A 29 -1.68 2.83 6.60
CA LEU A 29 -1.13 4.08 6.07
C LEU A 29 0.39 3.99 6.02
N LEU A 30 0.95 4.23 4.85
CA LEU A 30 2.38 4.49 4.67
C LEU A 30 2.64 5.98 4.80
N THR A 31 3.54 6.35 5.71
CA THR A 31 3.95 7.73 5.97
C THR A 31 5.34 8.08 5.44
N GLY A 32 5.93 7.17 4.65
CA GLY A 32 7.25 7.34 4.04
C GLY A 32 7.37 6.59 2.72
N GLU A 33 8.53 6.71 2.09
CA GLU A 33 8.73 6.30 0.71
C GLU A 33 8.31 4.85 0.43
N TRP A 34 7.55 4.71 -0.65
CA TRP A 34 7.11 3.42 -1.15
C TRP A 34 7.41 3.31 -2.64
N TYR A 35 7.61 2.06 -3.07
CA TYR A 35 7.98 1.70 -4.42
C TYR A 35 7.15 0.49 -4.85
N THR A 36 6.68 0.51 -6.10
CA THR A 36 6.06 -0.66 -6.71
C THR A 36 7.12 -1.60 -7.23
N GLU A 37 6.91 -2.89 -7.05
CA GLU A 37 7.71 -3.93 -7.67
C GLU A 37 6.82 -4.85 -8.48
N LEU A 38 7.31 -5.16 -9.68
CA LEU A 38 6.70 -6.08 -10.61
C LEU A 38 7.52 -7.37 -10.61
N LYS A 39 6.84 -8.50 -10.70
CA LYS A 39 7.47 -9.81 -10.95
C LYS A 39 6.85 -10.46 -12.18
N PRO A 40 7.11 -9.91 -13.39
CA PRO A 40 6.57 -10.43 -14.64
C PRO A 40 7.03 -11.87 -14.93
N GLU A 41 8.22 -12.26 -14.46
CA GLU A 41 8.82 -13.57 -14.67
C GLU A 41 8.13 -14.75 -13.93
N ARG A 42 7.09 -14.48 -13.15
CA ARG A 42 6.32 -15.55 -12.50
C ARG A 42 5.43 -16.26 -13.51
N ARG A 43 5.69 -17.56 -13.73
CA ARG A 43 4.95 -18.47 -14.62
C ARG A 43 3.42 -18.43 -14.45
N CYS A 44 2.92 -18.16 -13.24
CA CYS A 44 1.49 -18.03 -12.96
C CYS A 44 1.24 -16.76 -12.14
N ASP A 45 0.30 -15.93 -12.61
CA ASP A 45 -0.19 -14.71 -11.94
C ASP A 45 0.91 -13.66 -11.70
N PRO A 46 1.24 -12.82 -12.71
CA PRO A 46 2.13 -11.68 -12.49
C PRO A 46 1.56 -10.82 -11.36
N LYS A 47 2.38 -10.59 -10.32
CA LYS A 47 1.98 -9.83 -9.13
C LYS A 47 2.75 -8.53 -9.04
N GLY A 48 1.99 -7.44 -8.92
CA GLY A 48 2.48 -6.16 -8.45
C GLY A 48 2.45 -6.10 -6.92
N PHE A 49 3.50 -5.57 -6.31
CA PHE A 49 3.57 -5.34 -4.86
C PHE A 49 3.94 -3.89 -4.59
N VAL A 50 3.35 -3.32 -3.54
CA VAL A 50 3.91 -2.11 -2.93
C VAL A 50 4.89 -2.52 -1.84
N THR A 51 6.04 -1.85 -1.82
CA THR A 51 7.13 -2.14 -0.91
C THR A 51 7.64 -0.86 -0.25
N THR A 52 8.00 -0.97 1.02
CA THR A 52 8.72 0.08 1.76
C THR A 52 9.94 -0.53 2.46
N LYS A 53 11.00 0.26 2.60
CA LYS A 53 12.27 -0.15 3.23
C LYS A 53 12.21 -0.07 4.77
N ARG A 54 11.35 0.81 5.29
CA ARG A 54 11.32 1.22 6.70
C ARG A 54 9.99 0.82 7.35
N SER A 55 10.03 -0.22 8.18
CA SER A 55 8.83 -0.76 8.83
C SER A 55 8.16 0.22 9.80
N HIS A 56 8.88 1.21 10.33
CA HIS A 56 8.33 2.24 11.22
C HIS A 56 7.47 3.27 10.49
N GLU A 57 7.53 3.32 9.16
CA GLU A 57 6.71 4.19 8.31
C GLU A 57 5.37 3.52 7.95
N ILE A 58 5.06 2.37 8.56
CA ILE A 58 3.81 1.62 8.38
C ILE A 58 2.94 1.79 9.63
N ILE A 59 1.80 2.46 9.47
CA ILE A 59 0.80 2.60 10.52
C ILE A 59 -0.34 1.62 10.23
N PHE A 60 -0.60 0.72 11.17
CA PHE A 60 -1.70 -0.25 11.08
C PHE A 60 -2.97 0.34 11.69
N ASN A 61 -4.10 0.15 11.02
CA ASN A 61 -5.42 0.66 11.45
C ASN A 61 -5.35 2.12 11.96
N PRO A 62 -4.82 3.06 11.15
CA PRO A 62 -4.71 4.46 11.55
C PRO A 62 -6.09 5.03 11.97
N PRO A 63 -6.15 5.87 13.02
CA PRO A 63 -7.38 6.57 13.38
C PRO A 63 -7.90 7.40 12.21
N ARG A 64 -9.22 7.48 12.07
CA ARG A 64 -9.85 8.21 10.96
C ARG A 64 -9.42 9.68 10.92
N ASP A 65 -9.43 10.34 12.07
CA ASP A 65 -9.04 11.74 12.22
C ASP A 65 -7.59 11.98 11.78
N TYR A 66 -6.72 10.97 11.91
CA TYR A 66 -5.35 11.06 11.41
C TYR A 66 -5.29 11.03 9.89
N ILE A 67 -6.11 10.17 9.25
CA ILE A 67 -6.22 10.05 7.79
C ILE A 67 -6.81 11.32 7.18
N GLU A 68 -7.73 11.99 7.88
CA GLU A 68 -8.38 13.22 7.42
C GLU A 68 -7.41 14.41 7.28
N ASN A 69 -6.22 14.34 7.89
CA ASN A 69 -5.13 15.28 7.63
C ASN A 69 -4.46 15.11 6.26
N PHE A 70 -4.88 14.12 5.47
CA PHE A 70 -4.36 13.84 4.15
C PHE A 70 -5.41 14.03 3.07
N ILE A 71 -4.99 14.57 1.94
CA ILE A 71 -5.81 14.73 0.75
C ILE A 71 -5.61 13.50 -0.14
N ARG A 72 -6.72 12.89 -0.59
CA ARG A 72 -6.67 11.79 -1.57
C ARG A 72 -6.49 12.38 -2.96
N VAL A 73 -5.36 12.08 -3.58
CA VAL A 73 -5.00 12.63 -4.91
C VAL A 73 -5.48 11.71 -6.01
N GLU A 74 -5.07 10.44 -5.95
CA GLU A 74 -5.39 9.45 -6.98
C GLU A 74 -5.47 8.04 -6.38
N LYS A 75 -5.88 7.06 -7.19
CA LYS A 75 -5.80 5.64 -6.82
C LYS A 75 -4.52 5.05 -7.40
N LEU A 76 -3.85 4.22 -6.61
CA LEU A 76 -2.82 3.33 -7.14
C LEU A 76 -3.51 2.12 -7.79
N ILE A 77 -3.34 1.98 -9.10
CA ILE A 77 -3.99 0.97 -9.93
C ILE A 77 -2.92 0.04 -10.50
N TYR A 78 -3.15 -1.26 -10.36
CA TYR A 78 -2.35 -2.30 -11.00
C TYR A 78 -3.08 -2.81 -12.24
N ASP A 79 -2.51 -2.58 -13.42
CA ASP A 79 -2.98 -3.19 -14.66
C ASP A 79 -2.40 -4.60 -14.78
N LYS A 80 -3.27 -5.60 -14.60
CA LYS A 80 -2.90 -7.01 -14.72
C LYS A 80 -2.59 -7.44 -16.15
N LYS A 81 -3.16 -6.78 -17.17
CA LYS A 81 -2.93 -7.12 -18.59
C LYS A 81 -1.54 -6.70 -19.02
N ASN A 82 -1.17 -5.46 -18.69
CA ASN A 82 0.13 -4.88 -19.03
C ASN A 82 1.19 -5.07 -17.95
N VAL A 83 0.83 -5.70 -16.82
CA VAL A 83 1.71 -5.97 -15.67
C VAL A 83 2.41 -4.68 -15.23
N ASN A 84 1.65 -3.61 -15.01
CA ASN A 84 2.20 -2.30 -14.65
C ASN A 84 1.37 -1.62 -13.55
N PHE A 85 1.96 -0.62 -12.92
CA PHE A 85 1.22 0.33 -12.09
C PHE A 85 1.14 1.66 -12.82
N ASN A 86 0.03 2.39 -12.63
CA ASN A 86 -0.07 3.78 -13.09
C ASN A 86 1.02 4.65 -12.45
N ILE A 87 1.38 4.38 -11.19
CA ILE A 87 2.39 5.14 -10.44
C ILE A 87 3.39 4.17 -9.80
N LYS A 88 4.69 4.45 -9.96
CA LYS A 88 5.78 3.52 -9.58
C LYS A 88 6.34 3.75 -8.18
N ASN A 89 6.17 4.94 -7.63
CA ASN A 89 6.67 5.30 -6.30
C ASN A 89 5.88 6.50 -5.76
N GLY A 90 6.03 6.76 -4.47
CA GLY A 90 5.45 7.92 -3.81
C GLY A 90 5.83 7.96 -2.34
N LYS A 91 5.18 8.85 -1.59
CA LYS A 91 5.46 9.04 -0.14
C LYS A 91 4.31 8.62 0.76
N TYR A 92 3.11 9.14 0.55
CA TYR A 92 1.96 8.79 1.38
C TYR A 92 1.01 7.88 0.60
N LEU A 93 0.64 6.74 1.20
CA LEU A 93 -0.25 5.77 0.56
C LEU A 93 -1.16 5.13 1.60
N LEU A 94 -2.45 5.17 1.33
CA LEU A 94 -3.48 4.53 2.14
C LEU A 94 -3.99 3.27 1.47
N PHE A 95 -3.84 2.14 2.14
CA PHE A 95 -4.56 0.91 1.87
C PHE A 95 -5.86 0.95 2.67
N ALA A 96 -6.95 1.30 1.99
CA ALA A 96 -8.23 1.57 2.64
C ALA A 96 -9.03 0.29 2.90
N GLU A 97 -9.99 0.39 3.81
CA GLU A 97 -10.84 -0.73 4.22
C GLU A 97 -11.73 -1.26 3.08
N ASP A 98 -12.07 -0.38 2.13
CA ASP A 98 -12.80 -0.67 0.90
C ASP A 98 -12.00 -1.55 -0.10
N GLY A 99 -10.75 -1.88 0.22
CA GLY A 99 -9.87 -2.70 -0.62
C GLY A 99 -9.15 -1.93 -1.72
N LYS A 100 -9.25 -0.59 -1.76
CA LYS A 100 -8.53 0.26 -2.71
C LYS A 100 -7.27 0.86 -2.08
N CYS A 101 -6.34 1.27 -2.95
CA CYS A 101 -5.13 1.98 -2.57
C CYS A 101 -5.25 3.43 -3.05
N TYR A 102 -5.11 4.39 -2.14
CA TYR A 102 -5.19 5.83 -2.42
C TYR A 102 -3.83 6.47 -2.18
N ILE A 103 -3.35 7.20 -3.18
CA ILE A 103 -2.19 8.07 -3.06
C ILE A 103 -2.63 9.31 -2.34
N LEU A 104 -1.83 9.69 -1.35
CA LEU A 104 -2.14 10.79 -0.45
C LEU A 104 -1.11 11.89 -0.60
N GLU A 105 -1.56 13.11 -0.34
CA GLU A 105 -0.72 14.26 -0.03
C GLU A 105 -1.04 14.75 1.37
N LYS A 106 -0.04 15.33 2.04
CA LYS A 106 -0.27 15.91 3.36
C LYS A 106 -1.10 17.19 3.16
N GLY A 107 -2.27 17.27 3.80
CA GLY A 107 -3.05 18.49 3.80
C GLY A 107 -2.23 19.60 4.44
N THR A 108 -1.94 20.64 3.67
CA THR A 108 -1.43 21.90 4.21
C THR A 108 -2.57 22.57 4.97
N ASN A 109 -2.77 22.17 6.23
CA ASN A 109 -3.20 23.16 7.21
C ASN A 109 -1.94 23.95 7.55
N ALA A 110 -1.73 25.03 6.78
CA ALA A 110 -0.79 26.09 7.11
C ALA A 110 -1.33 26.88 8.32
#